data_AF-A0A525DCX1-F1
#
_entry.id   AF-A0A525DCX1-F1
#
_cell.length_a   1.000
_cell.length_b   1.000
_cell.length_c   1.000
_cell.angle_alpha   90.00
_cell.angle_beta   90.00
_cell.angle_gamma   90.00
#
_symmetry.space_group_name_H-M   'P 1'
#
loop_
_entity.id
_entity.type
_entity.pdbx_description
1 polymer ?
#
loop_
_entity_poly.entity_id
_entity_poly.type
_entity_poly.pdbx_seq_one_letter_code
_entity_poly.pdbx_strand_id
1 'polypeptide(L)'
;MAYNPEKYREKRERVLGVKKRGMSLNMVMGVVALVIIAGLSVVTVPQAVSYMTTRHLDDVIYRTADHGTWPSRVVVLLESVQGVKSARADSEHTRLVITFDRRIGEPSTFESLMADHGLEVVLLNRVNHRQHQATIKEETELEAL
;
A
#
# COMPACT_ATOMS: atom_id res chain seq x y z
N MET A 1 57.39 0.39 27.54
CA MET A 1 56.50 -0.78 27.29
C MET A 1 55.07 -0.29 27.23
N ALA A 2 54.36 -0.51 26.11
CA ALA A 2 52.96 -0.07 25.98
C ALA A 2 52.04 -0.98 26.81
N TYR A 3 51.14 -0.36 27.58
CA TYR A 3 50.15 -1.07 28.39
C TYR A 3 49.18 -1.82 27.48
N ASN A 4 49.16 -3.16 27.58
CA ASN A 4 48.23 -4.01 26.84
C ASN A 4 47.11 -4.51 27.79
N PRO A 5 45.88 -3.96 27.70
CA PRO A 5 44.79 -4.29 28.61
C PRO A 5 44.32 -5.74 28.50
N GLU A 6 44.48 -6.39 27.35
CA GLU A 6 44.03 -7.77 27.12
C GLU A 6 44.88 -8.79 27.89
N LYS A 7 46.20 -8.56 27.92
CA LYS A 7 47.15 -9.42 28.67
C LYS A 7 46.85 -9.45 30.17
N TYR A 8 46.42 -8.31 30.74
CA TYR A 8 46.04 -8.23 32.15
C TYR A 8 44.64 -8.78 32.43
N ARG A 9 43.75 -8.83 31.43
CA ARG A 9 42.45 -9.50 31.53
C ARG A 9 42.63 -11.01 31.58
N GLU A 10 43.40 -11.58 30.66
CA GLU A 10 43.67 -13.03 30.61
C GLU A 10 44.34 -13.54 31.88
N LYS A 11 45.30 -12.78 32.44
CA LYS A 11 45.95 -13.13 33.71
C LYS A 11 44.95 -13.16 34.87
N ARG A 12 44.02 -12.19 34.93
CA ARG A 12 42.96 -12.15 35.96
C ARG A 12 41.98 -13.30 35.82
N GLU A 13 41.55 -13.61 34.59
CA GLU A 13 40.63 -14.73 34.32
C GLU A 13 41.27 -16.10 34.64
N ARG A 14 42.58 -16.25 34.39
CA ARG A 14 43.33 -17.47 34.76
C ARG A 14 43.48 -17.63 36.28
N VAL A 15 43.75 -16.55 37.01
CA VAL A 15 43.92 -16.58 38.49
C VAL A 15 42.59 -16.77 39.20
N LEU A 16 41.51 -16.15 38.71
CA LEU A 16 40.19 -16.23 39.32
C LEU A 16 39.42 -17.49 38.92
N GLY A 17 39.93 -18.31 38.00
CA GLY A 17 39.29 -19.55 37.53
C GLY A 17 37.96 -19.35 36.78
N VAL A 18 37.53 -18.11 36.59
CA VAL A 18 36.26 -17.74 35.94
C VAL A 18 36.55 -16.99 34.65
N LYS A 19 36.19 -17.59 33.52
CA LYS A 19 36.23 -16.95 32.20
C LYS A 19 34.92 -16.21 31.97
N LYS A 20 34.94 -14.91 31.65
CA LYS A 20 33.71 -14.16 31.29
C LYS A 20 33.16 -14.68 29.97
N ARG A 21 32.26 -15.68 30.02
CA ARG A 21 31.59 -16.32 28.87
C ARG A 21 30.19 -15.72 28.60
N GLY A 22 30.05 -14.40 28.68
CA GLY A 22 28.76 -13.73 28.49
C GLY A 22 28.83 -12.60 27.47
N MET A 23 27.76 -12.41 26.69
CA MET A 23 27.53 -11.16 25.97
C MET A 23 27.44 -10.02 26.98
N SER A 24 28.07 -8.88 26.69
CA SER A 24 27.94 -7.70 27.55
C SER A 24 26.47 -7.25 27.61
N LEU A 25 26.03 -6.69 28.74
CA LEU A 25 24.67 -6.15 28.87
C LEU A 25 24.35 -5.16 27.74
N ASN A 26 25.33 -4.37 27.32
CA ASN A 26 25.20 -3.44 26.20
C ASN A 26 24.90 -4.15 24.88
N MET A 27 25.49 -5.32 24.64
CA MET A 27 25.23 -6.13 23.45
C MET A 27 23.80 -6.69 23.48
N VAL A 28 23.34 -7.18 24.64
CA VAL A 28 21.96 -7.68 24.79
C VAL A 28 20.95 -6.55 24.58
N MET A 29 21.17 -5.40 25.22
CA MET A 29 20.33 -4.22 25.05
C MET A 29 20.31 -3.72 23.60
N GLY A 30 21.45 -3.74 22.91
CA GLY A 30 21.54 -3.39 21.50
C GLY A 30 20.70 -4.30 20.61
N VAL A 31 20.73 -5.61 20.85
CA VAL A 31 19.91 -6.58 20.11
C VAL A 31 18.43 -6.34 20.38
N VAL A 32 18.03 -6.15 21.64
CA VAL A 32 16.63 -5.88 22.01
C VAL A 32 16.12 -4.59 21.34
N ALA A 33 16.91 -3.51 21.37
CA ALA A 33 16.56 -2.26 20.71
C ALA A 33 16.38 -2.46 19.19
N LEU A 34 17.26 -3.24 18.55
CA LEU A 34 17.18 -3.53 17.13
C LEU A 34 15.90 -4.32 16.79
N VAL A 35 15.53 -5.30 17.61
CA VAL A 35 14.27 -6.05 17.46
C VAL A 35 13.06 -5.14 17.59
N ILE A 36 13.05 -4.23 18.57
CA ILE A 36 11.95 -3.27 18.76
C ILE A 36 11.82 -2.34 17.55
N ILE A 37 12.93 -1.78 17.06
CA ILE A 37 12.94 -0.89 15.89
C ILE A 37 12.47 -1.65 14.64
N ALA A 38 12.98 -2.86 14.42
CA ALA A 38 12.57 -3.69 13.30
C ALA A 38 11.07 -4.01 13.37
N GLY A 39 10.58 -4.45 14.52
CA GLY A 39 9.16 -4.74 14.74
C GLY A 39 8.27 -3.52 14.47
N LEU A 40 8.64 -2.34 14.98
CA LEU A 40 7.87 -1.11 14.74
C LEU A 40 7.88 -0.70 13.27
N SER A 41 9.02 -0.86 12.59
CA SER A 41 9.14 -0.52 11.16
C SER A 41 8.22 -1.38 10.28
N VAL A 42 8.06 -2.67 10.60
CA VAL A 42 7.18 -3.59 9.86
C VAL A 42 5.72 -3.15 9.92
N VAL A 43 5.28 -2.55 11.02
CA VAL A 43 3.88 -2.09 11.17
C VAL A 43 3.66 -0.70 10.55
N THR A 44 4.60 0.22 10.77
CA THR A 44 4.41 1.64 10.43
C THR A 44 4.71 1.97 8.97
N VAL A 45 5.73 1.32 8.38
CA VAL A 45 6.16 1.62 7.01
C VAL A 45 5.07 1.30 5.98
N PRO A 46 4.38 0.14 6.00
CA PRO A 46 3.33 -0.15 5.01
C PRO A 46 2.19 0.87 5.04
N GLN A 47 1.77 1.31 6.24
CA GLN A 47 0.70 2.30 6.39
C GLN A 47 1.09 3.67 5.84
N ALA A 48 2.32 4.12 6.12
CA ALA A 48 2.83 5.39 5.60
C ALA A 48 2.98 5.35 4.07
N VAL A 49 3.49 4.25 3.52
CA VAL A 49 3.60 4.04 2.07
C VAL A 49 2.22 4.06 1.42
N SER A 50 1.28 3.27 1.93
CA SER A 50 -0.12 3.26 1.45
C SER A 50 -0.74 4.66 1.49
N TYR A 51 -0.49 5.43 2.56
CA TYR A 51 -0.97 6.79 2.66
C TYR A 51 -0.42 7.71 1.58
N MET A 52 0.87 7.63 1.28
CA MET A 52 1.50 8.47 0.26
C MET A 52 1.05 8.12 -1.16
N THR A 53 0.83 6.84 -1.47
CA THR A 53 0.38 6.40 -2.79
C THR A 53 -1.10 6.62 -3.04
N THR A 54 -1.97 6.47 -2.03
CA THR A 54 -3.44 6.53 -2.23
C THR A 54 -4.04 7.91 -2.03
N ARG A 55 -3.37 8.85 -1.36
CA ARG A 55 -3.95 10.17 -1.02
C ARG A 55 -4.44 10.98 -2.22
N HIS A 56 -3.86 10.78 -3.40
CA HIS A 56 -4.25 11.50 -4.62
C HIS A 56 -5.15 10.69 -5.54
N LEU A 57 -5.41 9.44 -5.19
CA LEU A 57 -6.27 8.57 -5.97
C LEU A 57 -7.73 8.90 -5.69
N ASP A 58 -8.48 9.06 -6.78
CA ASP A 58 -9.94 9.10 -6.78
C ASP A 58 -10.45 7.90 -7.59
N ASP A 59 -11.61 7.40 -7.19
CA ASP A 59 -12.39 6.43 -7.93
C ASP A 59 -13.57 7.14 -8.58
N VAL A 60 -13.77 6.91 -9.87
CA VAL A 60 -15.00 7.27 -10.58
C VAL A 60 -15.73 6.00 -10.98
N ILE A 61 -17.04 6.03 -10.77
CA ILE A 61 -17.93 4.90 -11.04
C ILE A 61 -18.85 5.30 -12.18
N TYR A 62 -18.77 4.58 -13.29
CA TYR A 62 -19.61 4.77 -14.46
C TYR A 62 -20.59 3.63 -14.63
N ARG A 63 -21.71 3.93 -15.31
CA ARG A 63 -22.63 2.95 -15.88
C ARG A 63 -22.84 3.28 -17.35
N THR A 64 -23.01 2.28 -18.19
CA THR A 64 -23.48 2.50 -19.57
C THR A 64 -24.93 2.99 -19.55
N ALA A 65 -25.30 3.89 -20.47
CA ALA A 65 -26.67 4.38 -20.62
C ALA A 65 -27.66 3.22 -20.88
N ASP A 66 -27.25 2.26 -21.72
CA ASP A 66 -28.05 1.10 -22.12
C ASP A 66 -28.11 -0.03 -21.08
N HIS A 67 -27.55 0.17 -19.88
CA HIS A 67 -27.43 -0.88 -18.85
C HIS A 67 -26.71 -2.17 -19.32
N GLY A 68 -25.94 -2.09 -20.40
CA GLY A 68 -25.16 -3.18 -20.97
C GLY A 68 -23.89 -3.52 -20.18
N THR A 69 -23.20 -4.55 -20.64
CA THR A 69 -21.92 -4.97 -20.08
C THR A 69 -20.75 -4.18 -20.67
N TRP A 70 -19.72 -3.95 -19.87
CA TRP A 70 -18.53 -3.21 -20.32
C TRP A 70 -17.66 -4.05 -21.28
N PRO A 71 -17.39 -3.56 -22.51
CA PRO A 71 -16.49 -4.25 -23.43
C PRO A 71 -15.07 -4.31 -22.87
N SER A 72 -14.48 -5.52 -22.79
CA SER A 72 -13.13 -5.71 -22.22
C SER A 72 -12.06 -4.86 -22.90
N ARG A 73 -12.23 -4.58 -24.20
CA ARG A 73 -11.33 -3.72 -24.98
C ARG A 73 -11.26 -2.29 -24.42
N VAL A 74 -12.40 -1.74 -24.02
CA VAL A 74 -12.47 -0.37 -23.48
C VAL A 74 -11.87 -0.32 -22.08
N VAL A 75 -12.09 -1.36 -21.27
CA VAL A 75 -11.47 -1.48 -19.94
C VAL A 75 -9.94 -1.49 -20.05
N VAL A 76 -9.38 -2.32 -20.93
CA VAL A 76 -7.92 -2.37 -21.17
C VAL A 76 -7.38 -1.06 -21.72
N LEU A 77 -8.14 -0.40 -22.61
CA LEU A 77 -7.73 0.90 -23.16
C LEU A 77 -7.69 1.98 -22.07
N LEU A 78 -8.66 2.02 -21.17
CA LEU A 78 -8.70 2.95 -20.05
C LEU A 78 -7.52 2.74 -19.10
N GLU A 79 -7.07 1.50 -18.87
CA GLU A 79 -5.86 1.23 -18.09
C GLU A 79 -4.58 1.80 -18.73
N SER A 80 -4.57 2.00 -20.05
CA SER A 80 -3.43 2.60 -20.76
C SER A 80 -3.39 4.13 -20.70
N VAL A 81 -4.45 4.78 -20.20
CA VAL A 81 -4.54 6.23 -20.13
C VAL A 81 -3.60 6.77 -19.04
N GLN A 82 -2.86 7.82 -19.37
CA GLN A 82 -1.94 8.45 -18.43
C GLN A 82 -2.70 8.95 -17.18
N GLY A 83 -2.21 8.55 -16.01
CA GLY A 83 -2.83 8.90 -14.73
C GLY A 83 -3.85 7.88 -14.22
N VAL A 84 -4.30 6.94 -15.04
CA VAL A 84 -5.10 5.80 -14.59
C VAL A 84 -4.20 4.77 -13.90
N LYS A 85 -4.66 4.27 -12.75
CA LYS A 85 -4.00 3.19 -11.99
C LYS A 85 -4.66 1.85 -12.20
N SER A 86 -5.97 1.84 -12.36
CA SER A 86 -6.74 0.64 -12.69
C SER A 86 -8.10 1.02 -13.26
N ALA A 87 -8.62 0.20 -14.16
CA ALA A 87 -10.00 0.26 -14.62
C ALA A 87 -10.58 -1.14 -14.53
N ARG A 88 -11.68 -1.31 -13.81
CA ARG A 88 -12.29 -2.63 -13.58
C ARG A 88 -13.80 -2.56 -13.61
N ALA A 89 -14.41 -3.50 -14.31
CA ALA A 89 -15.83 -3.73 -14.19
C ALA A 89 -16.12 -4.42 -12.85
N ASP A 90 -17.26 -4.09 -12.25
CA ASP A 90 -17.82 -4.81 -11.10
C ASP A 90 -18.15 -6.27 -11.48
N SER A 91 -18.33 -7.12 -10.50
CA SER A 91 -18.75 -8.53 -10.60
C SER A 91 -19.93 -8.75 -11.56
N GLU A 92 -20.94 -7.88 -11.52
CA GLU A 92 -22.11 -7.92 -12.42
C GLU A 92 -21.84 -7.32 -13.81
N HIS A 93 -20.64 -6.76 -14.05
CA HIS A 93 -20.23 -6.11 -15.29
C HIS A 93 -21.08 -4.90 -15.72
N THR A 94 -21.92 -4.38 -14.82
CA THR A 94 -22.82 -3.23 -15.07
C THR A 94 -22.18 -1.90 -14.72
N ARG A 95 -21.24 -1.89 -13.76
CA ARG A 95 -20.52 -0.70 -13.30
C ARG A 95 -19.05 -0.81 -13.66
N LEU A 96 -18.44 0.31 -14.04
CA LEU A 96 -17.02 0.44 -14.29
C LEU A 96 -16.42 1.38 -13.24
N VAL A 97 -15.45 0.89 -12.49
CA VAL A 97 -14.69 1.67 -11.52
C VAL A 97 -13.33 2.00 -12.14
N ILE A 98 -13.02 3.28 -12.27
CA ILE A 98 -11.72 3.77 -12.74
C ILE A 98 -11.04 4.48 -11.57
N THR A 99 -9.90 3.95 -11.16
CA THR A 99 -9.02 4.57 -10.16
C THR A 99 -7.94 5.37 -10.88
N PHE A 100 -7.83 6.65 -10.59
CA PHE A 100 -6.88 7.53 -11.26
C PHE A 100 -6.27 8.55 -10.28
N ASP A 101 -5.09 9.06 -10.63
CA ASP A 101 -4.46 10.17 -9.93
C ASP A 101 -5.11 11.49 -10.36
N ARG A 102 -5.83 12.13 -9.43
CA ARG A 102 -6.55 13.39 -9.65
C ARG A 102 -5.65 14.56 -10.09
N ARG A 103 -4.33 14.42 -9.97
CA ARG A 103 -3.34 15.44 -10.37
C ARG A 103 -3.00 15.37 -11.85
N ILE A 104 -3.28 14.24 -12.49
CA ILE A 104 -2.83 13.93 -13.84
C ILE A 104 -4.03 13.64 -14.76
N GLY A 105 -5.03 12.89 -14.26
CA GLY A 105 -6.22 12.54 -15.02
C GLY A 105 -7.46 13.31 -14.59
N GLU A 106 -8.41 13.46 -15.52
CA GLU A 106 -9.71 14.07 -15.28
C GLU A 106 -10.84 13.19 -15.86
N PRO A 107 -12.00 13.08 -15.20
CA PRO A 107 -13.14 12.29 -15.67
C PRO A 107 -13.55 12.55 -17.12
N SER A 108 -13.50 13.81 -17.56
CA SER A 108 -13.80 14.26 -18.92
C SER A 108 -12.96 13.56 -20.01
N THR A 109 -11.72 13.19 -19.68
CA THR A 109 -10.83 12.47 -20.60
C THR A 109 -11.32 11.03 -20.81
N PHE A 110 -11.78 10.38 -19.74
CA PHE A 110 -12.32 9.03 -19.81
C PHE A 110 -13.66 9.00 -20.54
N GLU A 111 -14.52 9.99 -20.25
CA GLU A 111 -15.81 10.17 -20.94
C GLU A 111 -15.62 10.37 -22.44
N SER A 112 -14.68 11.23 -22.85
CA SER A 112 -14.36 11.45 -24.26
C SER A 112 -13.86 10.17 -24.94
N LEU A 113 -12.96 9.42 -24.29
CA LEU A 113 -12.46 8.16 -24.82
C LEU A 113 -13.56 7.10 -24.94
N MET A 114 -14.48 7.01 -23.98
CA MET A 114 -15.62 6.10 -24.06
C MET A 114 -16.59 6.51 -25.19
N ALA A 115 -16.84 7.82 -25.36
CA ALA A 115 -17.67 8.36 -26.43
C ALA A 115 -17.06 8.09 -27.83
N ASP A 116 -15.74 8.20 -28.00
CA ASP A 116 -15.03 7.86 -29.24
C ASP A 116 -15.20 6.39 -29.64
N HIS A 117 -15.46 5.52 -28.66
CA HIS A 117 -15.77 4.11 -28.86
C HIS A 117 -17.28 3.80 -28.94
N GLY A 118 -18.12 4.83 -29.02
CA GLY A 118 -19.57 4.70 -29.17
C GLY A 118 -20.28 4.26 -27.89
N LEU A 119 -19.67 4.46 -26.72
CA LEU A 119 -20.29 4.16 -25.43
C LEU A 119 -20.84 5.44 -24.81
N GLU A 120 -22.16 5.49 -24.65
CA GLU A 120 -22.80 6.49 -23.80
C GLU A 120 -22.72 6.05 -22.34
N VAL A 121 -22.17 6.92 -21.49
CA VAL A 121 -21.86 6.61 -20.10
C VAL A 121 -22.44 7.67 -19.17
N VAL A 122 -22.84 7.23 -17.99
CA VAL A 122 -23.35 8.09 -16.92
C VAL A 122 -22.41 7.94 -15.73
N LEU A 123 -21.84 9.06 -15.28
CA LEU A 123 -21.08 9.12 -14.04
C LEU A 123 -22.04 8.95 -12.85
N LEU A 124 -21.92 7.84 -12.13
CA LEU A 124 -22.72 7.58 -10.95
C LEU A 124 -22.17 8.27 -9.72
N ASN A 125 -20.84 8.20 -9.54
CA ASN A 125 -20.19 8.77 -8.37
C ASN A 125 -18.71 9.05 -8.63
N ARG A 126 -18.17 10.01 -7.87
CA ARG A 126 -16.74 10.27 -7.73
C ARG A 126 -16.41 10.34 -6.25
N VAL A 127 -15.49 9.51 -5.80
CA VAL A 127 -15.14 9.38 -4.39
C VAL A 127 -13.63 9.23 -4.23
N ASN A 128 -13.10 9.64 -3.07
CA ASN A 128 -11.70 9.36 -2.75
C ASN A 128 -11.50 7.84 -2.66
N HIS A 129 -10.45 7.32 -3.31
CA HIS A 129 -10.18 5.88 -3.35
C HIS A 129 -10.14 5.23 -1.96
N ARG A 130 -9.60 5.93 -0.95
CA ARG A 130 -9.51 5.38 0.42
C ARG A 130 -10.85 5.31 1.11
N GLN A 131 -11.70 6.29 0.86
CA GLN A 131 -13.06 6.28 1.39
C GLN A 131 -13.84 5.13 0.76
N HIS A 132 -13.71 4.94 -0.56
CA HIS A 132 -14.34 3.81 -1.25
C HIS A 132 -13.86 2.45 -0.71
N GLN A 133 -12.55 2.27 -0.52
CA GLN A 133 -11.99 1.05 0.08
C GLN A 133 -12.47 0.83 1.52
N ALA A 134 -12.63 1.89 2.31
CA ALA A 134 -13.17 1.79 3.67
C ALA A 134 -14.65 1.35 3.65
N THR A 135 -15.46 1.92 2.75
CA THR A 135 -16.86 1.54 2.56
C THR A 135 -17.00 0.08 2.13
N ILE A 136 -16.23 -0.36 1.13
CA ILE A 136 -16.24 -1.77 0.69
C ILE A 136 -15.89 -2.71 1.85
N LYS A 137 -14.86 -2.36 2.64
CA LYS A 137 -14.46 -3.18 3.79
C LYS A 137 -15.58 -3.31 4.81
N GLU A 138 -16.24 -2.20 5.15
CA GLU A 138 -17.37 -2.18 6.08
C GLU A 138 -18.56 -3.00 5.55
N GLU A 139 -18.88 -2.88 4.27
CA GLU A 139 -19.92 -3.68 3.61
C GLU A 139 -19.60 -5.18 3.69
N THR A 140 -18.37 -5.58 3.34
CA THR A 140 -17.95 -7.00 3.41
C THR A 140 -17.96 -7.57 4.83
N GLU A 141 -17.66 -6.75 5.85
CA GLU A 141 -17.72 -7.16 7.25
C GLU A 141 -19.17 -7.36 7.72
N LEU A 142 -20.10 -6.52 7.25
CA LEU A 142 -21.53 -6.64 7.55
C LEU A 142 -22.16 -7.85 6.86
N GLU A 143 -21.77 -8.16 5.62
CA GLU A 143 -22.25 -9.34 4.89
C GLU A 143 -21.75 -10.67 5.48
N ALA A 144 -20.64 -10.64 6.23
CA ALA A 144 -20.05 -11.83 6.86
C ALA A 144 -20.65 -12.16 8.25
N LEU A 145 -21.55 -11.33 8.77
CA LEU A 145 -22.26 -11.52 10.05
C LEU A 145 -23.61 -12.22 9.86
#